data_AF-A0A9D7P1W1-F1
#
_entry.id   AF-A0A9D7P1W1-F1
#
_cell.length_a   1.000
_cell.length_b   1.000
_cell.length_c   1.000
_cell.angle_alpha   90.00
_cell.angle_beta   90.00
_cell.angle_gamma   90.00
#
_symmetry.space_group_name_H-M   'P 1'
#
loop_
_entity.id
_entity.type
_entity.pdbx_description
1 polymer ?
#
loop_
_entity_poly.entity_id
_entity_poly.type
_entity_poly.pdbx_seq_one_letter_code
_entity_poly.pdbx_strand_id
1 'polypeptide(L)'
;MKVTVKVTGGKKVYQSMVKLGESIDTIVNADIEKQMNAAMKELQRPGKPITYPVKWDSERQRRAFFATDGFGAGIPYKRTGRYSKSFRVVKTGKGAKRSYALINTWAKAKYVGGDARAQRQSRIHAGRWPLVADTVRKFAQRLVKSRPQTTSKIRNLIRSLGLGI
;
A
#
# COMPACT_ATOMS: atom_id res chain seq x y z
N MET A 1 29.04 50.66 -29.84
CA MET A 1 27.92 49.84 -30.34
C MET A 1 27.50 48.89 -29.22
N LYS A 2 26.29 49.05 -28.63
CA LYS A 2 25.78 48.16 -27.57
C LYS A 2 24.96 47.05 -28.22
N VAL A 3 25.43 45.81 -28.15
CA VAL A 3 24.66 44.63 -28.57
C VAL A 3 23.83 44.16 -27.38
N THR A 4 22.52 44.36 -27.45
CA THR A 4 21.58 43.84 -26.46
C THR A 4 21.05 42.50 -26.96
N VAL A 5 21.56 41.40 -26.41
CA VAL A 5 21.07 40.05 -26.73
C VAL A 5 19.77 39.81 -25.96
N LYS A 6 18.64 39.71 -26.67
CA LYS A 6 17.33 39.37 -26.09
C LYS A 6 17.28 37.85 -25.91
N VAL A 7 17.38 37.36 -24.67
CA VAL A 7 17.22 35.92 -24.37
C VAL A 7 15.76 35.53 -24.59
N THR A 8 15.40 35.14 -25.80
CA THR A 8 14.06 34.70 -26.22
C THR A 8 13.70 33.28 -25.73
N GLY A 9 14.62 32.58 -25.07
CA GLY A 9 14.45 31.20 -24.59
C GLY A 9 13.86 31.04 -23.19
N GLY A 10 13.92 32.05 -22.32
CA GLY A 10 13.65 31.89 -20.89
C GLY A 10 12.23 31.40 -20.55
N LYS A 11 11.21 31.90 -21.25
CA LYS A 11 9.81 31.47 -21.05
C LYS A 11 9.58 30.01 -21.47
N LYS A 12 10.17 29.57 -22.60
CA LYS A 12 10.06 28.18 -23.06
C LYS A 12 10.79 27.23 -22.12
N VAL A 13 12.00 27.59 -21.66
CA VAL A 13 12.75 26.80 -20.67
C VAL A 13 11.96 26.68 -19.36
N TYR A 14 11.43 27.78 -18.84
CA TYR A 14 10.59 27.77 -17.64
C TYR A 14 9.37 26.85 -17.78
N GLN A 15 8.61 26.99 -18.87
CA GLN A 15 7.43 26.14 -19.12
C GLN A 15 7.81 24.65 -19.23
N SER A 16 8.95 24.34 -19.86
CA SER A 16 9.45 22.96 -19.94
C SER A 16 9.87 22.41 -18.58
N MET A 17 10.50 23.23 -17.71
CA MET A 17 10.86 22.83 -16.35
C MET A 17 9.63 22.59 -15.45
N VAL A 18 8.59 23.41 -15.58
CA VAL A 18 7.31 23.21 -14.87
C VAL A 18 6.67 21.87 -15.29
N LYS A 19 6.54 21.62 -16.60
CA LYS A 19 6.00 20.36 -17.13
C LYS A 19 6.82 19.15 -16.70
N LEU A 20 8.15 19.29 -16.63
CA LEU A 20 9.03 18.25 -16.11
C LEU A 20 8.72 17.91 -14.65
N GLY A 21 8.58 18.93 -13.79
CA GLY A 21 8.20 18.73 -12.38
C GLY A 21 6.86 17.98 -12.22
N GLU A 22 5.83 18.44 -12.92
CA GLU A 22 4.49 17.79 -12.90
C GLU A 22 4.53 16.33 -13.38
N SER A 23 5.35 16.05 -14.38
CA SER A 23 5.50 14.72 -14.93
C SER A 23 6.28 13.78 -14.00
N ILE A 24 7.32 14.30 -13.33
CA ILE A 24 8.06 13.56 -12.28
C ILE A 24 7.10 13.17 -11.16
N ASP A 25 6.30 14.13 -10.67
CA ASP A 25 5.29 13.89 -9.65
C ASP A 25 4.31 12.80 -10.08
N THR A 26 3.88 12.83 -11.34
CA THR A 26 2.96 11.83 -11.91
C THR A 26 3.59 10.44 -11.93
N ILE A 27 4.84 10.31 -12.38
CA ILE A 27 5.56 9.02 -12.45
C ILE A 27 5.76 8.43 -11.05
N VAL A 28 6.21 9.24 -10.09
CA VAL A 28 6.45 8.79 -8.71
C VAL A 28 5.15 8.37 -8.04
N ASN A 29 4.10 9.19 -8.14
CA ASN A 29 2.79 8.90 -7.57
C ASN A 29 2.16 7.63 -8.16
N ALA A 30 2.34 7.39 -9.46
CA ALA A 30 1.86 6.17 -10.11
C ALA A 30 2.54 4.91 -9.54
N ASP A 31 3.84 4.96 -9.23
CA ASP A 31 4.54 3.81 -8.65
C ASP A 31 4.14 3.58 -7.18
N ILE A 32 4.02 4.65 -6.38
CA ILE A 32 3.51 4.54 -4.99
C ILE A 32 2.12 3.92 -4.99
N GLU A 33 1.21 4.42 -5.83
CA GLU A 33 -0.15 3.90 -5.95
C GLU A 33 -0.16 2.42 -6.34
N LYS A 34 0.67 2.04 -7.31
CA LYS A 34 0.82 0.64 -7.74
C LYS A 34 1.22 -0.26 -6.58
N GLN A 35 2.23 0.13 -5.79
CA GLN A 35 2.69 -0.68 -4.65
C GLN A 35 1.64 -0.74 -3.53
N MET A 36 0.95 0.36 -3.24
CA MET A 36 -0.11 0.39 -2.22
C MET A 36 -1.31 -0.46 -2.61
N ASN A 37 -1.71 -0.42 -3.88
CA ASN A 37 -2.76 -1.30 -4.40
C ASN A 37 -2.35 -2.77 -4.37
N ALA A 38 -1.08 -3.08 -4.63
CA ALA A 38 -0.57 -4.44 -4.52
C ALA A 38 -0.55 -4.94 -3.07
N ALA A 39 -0.17 -4.09 -2.11
CA ALA A 39 -0.27 -4.38 -0.68
C ALA A 39 -1.72 -4.65 -0.24
N MET A 40 -2.66 -3.80 -0.67
CA MET A 40 -4.09 -3.98 -0.43
C MET A 40 -4.59 -5.33 -0.96
N LYS A 41 -4.24 -5.68 -2.21
CA LYS A 41 -4.61 -6.97 -2.82
C LYS A 41 -4.04 -8.16 -2.06
N GLU A 42 -2.83 -8.06 -1.52
CA GLU A 42 -2.24 -9.12 -0.69
C GLU A 42 -3.00 -9.31 0.63
N LEU A 43 -3.36 -8.22 1.32
CA LEU A 43 -4.16 -8.26 2.55
C LEU A 43 -5.61 -8.71 2.33
N GLN A 44 -6.14 -8.53 1.13
CA GLN A 44 -7.46 -9.00 0.73
C GLN A 44 -7.55 -10.50 0.52
N ARG A 45 -6.41 -11.21 0.37
CA ARG A 45 -6.42 -12.66 0.16
C ARG A 45 -6.99 -13.37 1.39
N PRO A 46 -7.80 -14.42 1.19
CA PRO A 46 -8.29 -15.21 2.30
C PRO A 46 -7.12 -15.88 3.02
N GLY A 47 -7.12 -15.83 4.35
CA GLY A 47 -6.13 -16.55 5.13
C GLY A 47 -6.27 -18.07 5.01
N LYS A 48 -5.18 -18.78 5.25
CA LYS A 48 -5.10 -20.25 5.14
C LYS A 48 -6.17 -20.96 6.01
N PRO A 49 -6.54 -22.22 5.67
CA PRO A 49 -7.33 -23.08 6.55
C PRO A 49 -6.74 -23.16 7.97
N ILE A 50 -7.57 -23.55 8.94
CA ILE A 50 -7.09 -23.74 10.31
C ILE A 50 -6.31 -25.06 10.37
N THR A 51 -5.20 -25.07 11.11
CA THR A 51 -4.40 -26.27 11.36
C THR A 51 -4.47 -26.61 12.84
N TYR A 52 -4.57 -27.90 13.16
CA TYR A 52 -4.62 -28.39 14.54
C TYR A 52 -3.21 -28.82 15.01
N PRO A 53 -2.87 -28.65 16.31
CA PRO A 53 -3.68 -28.01 17.36
C PRO A 53 -3.77 -26.49 17.21
N VAL A 54 -4.94 -25.92 17.54
CA VAL A 54 -5.17 -24.47 17.44
C VAL A 54 -4.51 -23.75 18.61
N LYS A 55 -3.77 -22.68 18.31
CA LYS A 55 -3.20 -21.79 19.33
C LYS A 55 -4.24 -20.74 19.75
N TRP A 56 -4.67 -20.81 21.01
CA TRP A 56 -5.67 -19.92 21.58
C TRP A 56 -5.01 -18.73 22.30
N ASP A 57 -5.66 -17.57 22.27
CA ASP A 57 -5.26 -16.43 23.09
C ASP A 57 -5.65 -16.63 24.56
N SER A 58 -6.73 -17.38 24.82
CA SER A 58 -7.23 -17.70 26.16
C SER A 58 -8.08 -18.97 26.17
N GLU A 59 -8.22 -19.59 27.35
CA GLU A 59 -9.16 -20.71 27.55
C GLU A 59 -10.62 -20.31 27.29
N ARG A 60 -11.00 -19.06 27.57
CA ARG A 60 -12.33 -18.54 27.19
C ARG A 60 -12.55 -18.60 25.69
N GLN A 61 -11.56 -18.21 24.89
CA GLN A 61 -11.64 -18.29 23.42
C GLN A 61 -11.73 -19.74 22.96
N ARG A 62 -10.93 -20.64 23.56
CA ARG A 62 -10.98 -22.08 23.26
C ARG A 62 -12.36 -22.67 23.55
N ARG A 63 -12.88 -22.44 24.76
CA ARG A 63 -14.22 -22.91 25.15
C ARG A 63 -15.31 -22.33 24.26
N ALA A 64 -15.26 -21.03 23.96
CA ALA A 64 -16.22 -20.40 23.06
C ALA A 64 -16.21 -21.06 21.68
N PHE A 65 -15.04 -21.37 21.13
CA PHE A 65 -14.93 -22.06 19.84
C PHE A 65 -15.54 -23.46 19.86
N PHE A 66 -15.25 -24.28 20.89
CA PHE A 66 -15.81 -25.63 20.97
C PHE A 66 -17.28 -25.67 21.36
N ALA A 67 -17.74 -24.75 22.22
CA ALA A 67 -19.15 -24.59 22.56
C ALA A 67 -20.00 -24.18 21.35
N THR A 68 -19.34 -23.74 20.27
CA THR A 68 -20.01 -23.36 19.03
C THR A 68 -19.54 -24.16 17.83
N ASP A 69 -19.05 -25.41 17.99
CA ASP A 69 -18.59 -26.29 16.89
C ASP A 69 -17.67 -25.59 15.85
N GLY A 70 -16.85 -24.63 16.31
CA GLY A 70 -16.18 -23.64 15.46
C GLY A 70 -16.62 -22.21 15.78
N PHE A 71 -16.44 -21.24 14.89
CA PHE A 71 -16.97 -19.88 15.08
C PHE A 71 -18.47 -19.76 14.69
N GLY A 72 -19.32 -20.71 15.09
CA GLY A 72 -20.76 -20.63 14.80
C GLY A 72 -21.55 -21.79 15.39
N ALA A 73 -22.38 -21.50 16.39
CA ALA A 73 -23.11 -22.39 17.32
C ALA A 73 -23.89 -23.57 16.69
N GLY A 74 -23.21 -24.52 16.05
CA GLY A 74 -23.84 -25.46 15.12
C GLY A 74 -24.36 -24.80 13.83
N ILE A 75 -24.16 -23.48 13.67
CA ILE A 75 -24.55 -22.72 12.47
C ILE A 75 -23.31 -22.63 11.57
N PRO A 76 -23.36 -23.13 10.32
CA PRO A 76 -22.23 -23.10 9.40
C PRO A 76 -21.66 -21.68 9.25
N TYR A 77 -20.57 -21.38 9.97
CA TYR A 77 -19.94 -20.07 9.87
C TYR A 77 -19.21 -19.96 8.53
N LYS A 78 -19.88 -19.30 7.58
CA LYS A 78 -19.28 -18.91 6.31
C LYS A 78 -18.52 -17.61 6.51
N ARG A 79 -17.22 -17.60 6.19
CA ARG A 79 -16.42 -16.38 6.16
C ARG A 79 -17.09 -15.37 5.22
N THR A 80 -17.53 -14.24 5.76
CA THR A 80 -18.19 -13.17 4.98
C THR A 80 -17.22 -12.37 4.10
N GLY A 81 -15.91 -12.55 4.34
CA GLY A 81 -14.85 -11.75 3.71
C GLY A 81 -14.79 -10.31 4.21
N ARG A 82 -15.47 -9.97 5.32
CA ARG A 82 -15.55 -8.59 5.86
C ARG A 82 -14.18 -7.96 6.07
N TYR A 83 -13.23 -8.72 6.63
CA TYR A 83 -11.84 -8.27 6.83
C TYR A 83 -11.15 -7.86 5.52
N SER A 84 -11.23 -8.70 4.49
CA SER A 84 -10.66 -8.41 3.17
C SER A 84 -11.35 -7.21 2.54
N LYS A 85 -12.68 -7.21 2.53
CA LYS A 85 -13.51 -6.19 1.87
C LYS A 85 -13.38 -4.80 2.50
N SER A 86 -12.89 -4.68 3.73
CA SER A 86 -12.76 -3.41 4.47
C SER A 86 -11.44 -2.67 4.24
N PHE A 87 -10.50 -3.23 3.47
CA PHE A 87 -9.28 -2.50 3.09
C PHE A 87 -9.53 -1.47 2.00
N ARG A 88 -8.90 -0.30 2.13
CA ARG A 88 -8.94 0.80 1.17
C ARG A 88 -7.60 1.53 1.12
N VAL A 89 -7.21 2.01 -0.06
CA VAL A 89 -6.13 3.00 -0.20
C VAL A 89 -6.77 4.38 -0.25
N VAL A 90 -6.44 5.23 0.70
CA VAL A 90 -6.87 6.63 0.76
C VAL A 90 -5.73 7.51 0.25
N LYS A 91 -6.08 8.46 -0.62
CA LYS A 91 -5.14 9.44 -1.18
C LYS A 91 -5.45 10.80 -0.55
N THR A 92 -4.42 11.50 -0.09
CA THR A 92 -4.54 12.85 0.45
C THR A 92 -3.48 13.76 -0.20
N GLY A 93 -3.70 15.08 -0.22
CA GLY A 93 -2.79 16.03 -0.86
C GLY A 93 -2.83 16.03 -2.40
N LYS A 94 -1.94 16.83 -3.02
CA LYS A 94 -1.85 17.03 -4.48
C LYS A 94 -0.38 17.20 -4.92
N GLY A 95 -0.07 16.86 -6.18
CA GLY A 95 1.28 16.95 -6.76
C GLY A 95 2.33 16.21 -5.93
N ALA A 96 3.48 16.84 -5.71
CA ALA A 96 4.56 16.36 -4.85
C ALA A 96 4.16 16.10 -3.38
N LYS A 97 3.08 16.74 -2.88
CA LYS A 97 2.58 16.57 -1.51
C LYS A 97 1.56 15.43 -1.39
N ARG A 98 1.33 14.65 -2.45
CA ARG A 98 0.37 13.54 -2.41
C ARG A 98 0.87 12.43 -1.49
N SER A 99 -0.02 11.96 -0.62
CA SER A 99 0.23 10.91 0.35
C SER A 99 -0.77 9.78 0.16
N TYR A 100 -0.35 8.56 0.51
CA TYR A 100 -1.15 7.35 0.38
C TYR A 100 -1.21 6.62 1.73
N ALA A 101 -2.42 6.27 2.17
CA ALA A 101 -2.66 5.52 3.40
C ALA A 101 -3.43 4.23 3.09
N LEU A 102 -2.95 3.09 3.57
CA LEU A 102 -3.69 1.83 3.52
C LEU A 102 -4.44 1.66 4.83
N ILE A 103 -5.77 1.77 4.78
CA ILE A 103 -6.63 1.68 5.96
C ILE A 103 -7.48 0.42 5.92
N ASN A 104 -7.91 -0.04 7.10
CA ASN A 104 -8.97 -1.03 7.25
C ASN A 104 -10.10 -0.44 8.09
N THR A 105 -11.30 -0.35 7.53
CA THR A 105 -12.45 0.29 8.19
C THR A 105 -13.15 -0.59 9.22
N TRP A 106 -12.76 -1.86 9.35
CA TRP A 106 -13.38 -2.78 10.29
C TRP A 106 -12.63 -2.77 11.63
N ALA A 107 -13.31 -2.34 12.71
CA ALA A 107 -12.71 -2.21 14.04
C ALA A 107 -12.03 -3.48 14.60
N LYS A 108 -12.47 -4.67 14.16
CA LYS A 108 -11.91 -5.96 14.58
C LYS A 108 -10.76 -6.46 13.69
N ALA A 109 -10.39 -5.72 12.63
CA ALA A 109 -9.36 -6.13 11.68
C ALA A 109 -7.99 -6.36 12.32
N LYS A 110 -7.65 -5.58 13.35
CA LYS A 110 -6.41 -5.73 14.12
C LYS A 110 -6.24 -7.12 14.74
N TYR A 111 -7.34 -7.82 15.05
CA TYR A 111 -7.26 -9.17 15.59
C TYR A 111 -6.95 -10.20 14.51
N VAL A 112 -7.22 -9.90 13.23
CA VAL A 112 -6.97 -10.81 12.10
C VAL A 112 -5.59 -10.61 11.48
N GLY A 113 -5.21 -9.36 11.19
CA GLY A 113 -3.93 -9.03 10.54
C GLY A 113 -2.96 -8.23 11.39
N GLY A 114 -3.26 -8.01 12.67
CA GLY A 114 -2.47 -7.11 13.51
C GLY A 114 -2.71 -5.64 13.19
N ASP A 115 -2.08 -4.79 13.98
CA ASP A 115 -2.05 -3.33 13.78
C ASP A 115 -0.80 -2.87 12.99
N ALA A 116 -0.60 -1.55 12.90
CA ALA A 116 0.52 -0.95 12.19
C ALA A 116 1.90 -1.29 12.78
N ARG A 117 1.95 -1.86 13.99
CA ARG A 117 3.18 -2.33 14.66
C ARG A 117 3.32 -3.85 14.62
N ALA A 118 2.51 -4.54 13.81
CA ALA A 118 2.39 -5.99 13.77
C ALA A 118 1.95 -6.62 15.10
N GLN A 119 1.26 -5.85 15.96
CA GLN A 119 0.79 -6.33 17.26
C GLN A 119 -0.69 -6.70 17.19
N ARG A 120 -1.21 -7.35 18.24
CA ARG A 120 -2.65 -7.62 18.47
C ARG A 120 -3.31 -8.64 17.52
N GLN A 121 -2.55 -9.25 16.60
CA GLN A 121 -3.06 -10.40 15.86
C GLN A 121 -3.34 -11.55 16.83
N SER A 122 -4.54 -12.13 16.75
CA SER A 122 -4.91 -13.30 17.53
C SER A 122 -4.09 -14.51 17.09
N ARG A 123 -3.68 -15.37 18.04
CA ARG A 123 -2.87 -16.57 17.77
C ARG A 123 -3.53 -17.54 16.79
N ILE A 124 -4.87 -17.57 16.72
CA ILE A 124 -5.61 -18.38 15.74
C ILE A 124 -5.43 -17.90 14.29
N HIS A 125 -4.95 -16.68 14.09
CA HIS A 125 -4.72 -16.08 12.78
C HIS A 125 -3.24 -16.00 12.40
N ALA A 126 -2.34 -16.14 13.38
CA ALA A 126 -0.89 -16.15 13.16
C ALA A 126 -0.49 -17.20 12.12
N GLY A 127 0.35 -16.81 11.16
CA GLY A 127 0.81 -17.66 10.05
C GLY A 127 -0.25 -17.99 8.97
N ARG A 128 -1.52 -17.67 9.23
CA ARG A 128 -2.63 -17.88 8.29
C ARG A 128 -3.00 -16.62 7.53
N TRP A 129 -2.97 -15.49 8.23
CA TRP A 129 -3.23 -14.17 7.67
C TRP A 129 -1.94 -13.34 7.71
N PRO A 130 -1.64 -12.58 6.64
CA PRO A 130 -0.49 -11.70 6.63
C PRO A 130 -0.66 -10.59 7.68
N LEU A 131 0.45 -10.22 8.33
CA LEU A 131 0.50 -9.06 9.20
C LEU A 131 0.46 -7.78 8.36
N VAL A 132 -0.41 -6.84 8.72
CA VAL A 132 -0.61 -5.58 7.99
C VAL A 132 0.71 -4.82 7.87
N ALA A 133 1.44 -4.66 8.98
CA ALA A 133 2.70 -3.93 8.99
C ALA A 133 3.76 -4.58 8.09
N ASP A 134 3.86 -5.90 8.10
CA ASP A 134 4.86 -6.62 7.30
C ASP A 134 4.53 -6.58 5.81
N THR A 135 3.25 -6.70 5.45
CA THR A 135 2.82 -6.51 4.06
C THR A 135 3.12 -5.10 3.58
N VAL A 136 2.76 -4.06 4.35
CA VAL A 136 3.09 -2.68 3.97
C VAL A 136 4.60 -2.48 3.84
N ARG A 137 5.40 -2.99 4.79
CA ARG A 137 6.87 -2.91 4.74
C ARG A 137 7.44 -3.58 3.50
N LYS A 138 6.96 -4.78 3.15
CA LYS A 138 7.35 -5.52 1.94
C LYS A 138 7.15 -4.70 0.67
N PHE A 139 6.00 -4.04 0.52
CA PHE A 139 5.72 -3.23 -0.67
C PHE A 139 6.40 -1.86 -0.65
N ALA A 140 6.61 -1.27 0.52
CA ALA A 140 7.45 -0.08 0.67
C ALA A 140 8.90 -0.36 0.24
N GLN A 141 9.45 -1.53 0.60
CA GLN A 141 10.78 -1.94 0.14
C GLN A 141 10.84 -2.14 -1.38
N ARG A 142 9.76 -2.63 -2.02
CA ARG A 142 9.69 -2.71 -3.49
C ARG A 142 9.73 -1.34 -4.14
N LEU A 143 9.08 -0.34 -3.54
CA LEU A 143 9.15 1.05 -4.00
C LEU A 143 10.59 1.60 -3.94
N VAL A 144 11.33 1.28 -2.89
CA VAL A 144 12.75 1.67 -2.79
C VAL A 144 13.57 0.98 -3.87
N LYS A 145 13.30 -0.30 -4.14
CA LYS A 145 13.98 -1.09 -5.19
C LYS A 145 13.59 -0.68 -6.61
N SER A 146 12.42 -0.11 -6.84
CA SER A 146 11.97 0.37 -8.16
C SER A 146 12.50 1.76 -8.52
N ARG A 147 13.24 2.42 -7.60
CA ARG A 147 13.86 3.73 -7.84
C ARG A 147 14.68 3.80 -9.13
N PRO A 148 15.55 2.84 -9.48
CA PRO A 148 16.34 2.91 -10.72
C PRO A 148 15.47 2.99 -11.99
N GLN A 149 14.37 2.23 -12.03
CA GLN A 149 13.43 2.24 -13.15
C GLN A 149 12.68 3.57 -13.22
N THR A 150 12.27 4.11 -12.08
CA THR A 150 11.66 5.44 -11.97
C THR A 150 12.63 6.53 -12.44
N THR A 151 13.89 6.48 -12.01
CA THR A 151 14.94 7.39 -12.50
C THR A 151 15.15 7.26 -14.00
N SER A 152 15.14 6.05 -14.56
CA SER A 152 15.26 5.83 -16.01
C SER A 152 14.11 6.48 -16.79
N LYS A 153 12.86 6.33 -16.32
CA LYS A 153 11.70 7.01 -16.91
C LYS A 153 11.84 8.53 -16.89
N ILE A 154 12.33 9.09 -15.79
CA ILE A 154 12.57 10.53 -15.66
C ILE A 154 13.67 10.98 -16.63
N ARG A 155 14.77 10.24 -16.79
CA ARG A 155 15.82 10.57 -17.77
C ARG A 155 15.29 10.54 -19.21
N ASN A 156 14.50 9.53 -19.56
CA ASN A 156 13.91 9.44 -20.90
C ASN A 156 12.95 10.61 -21.17
N LEU A 157 12.19 11.02 -20.15
CA LEU A 157 11.35 12.20 -20.23
C LEU A 157 12.20 13.47 -20.47
N ILE A 158 13.26 13.69 -19.69
CA ILE A 158 14.17 14.84 -19.87
C ILE A 158 14.73 14.90 -21.29
N ARG A 159 15.17 13.75 -21.83
CA ARG A 159 15.65 13.65 -23.23
C ARG A 159 14.55 14.01 -24.24
N SER A 160 13.33 13.49 -24.07
CA SER A 160 12.20 13.78 -24.97
C SER A 160 11.79 15.25 -24.98
N LEU A 161 12.03 15.98 -23.88
CA LEU A 161 11.75 17.41 -23.76
C LEU A 161 12.88 18.31 -24.33
N GLY A 162 13.94 17.72 -24.89
CA GLY A 162 15.09 18.47 -25.39
C GLY A 162 15.90 19.18 -24.30
N LEU A 163 15.79 18.71 -23.05
CA LEU A 163 16.47 19.27 -21.87
C LEU A 163 17.75 18.49 -21.50
N GLY A 164 18.30 17.72 -22.44
CA GLY A 164 19.51 16.93 -22.22
C GLY A 164 20.76 17.80 -22.12
N ILE A 165 21.64 17.46 -21.17
CA ILE A 165 23.07 17.83 -21.18
C ILE A 165 23.77 16.94 -22.21
#